data_AF-A0A2N2M4H2-F1
#
_entry.id   AF-A0A2N2M4H2-F1
#
_cell.length_a   1.000
_cell.length_b   1.000
_cell.length_c   1.000
_cell.angle_alpha   90.00
_cell.angle_beta   90.00
_cell.angle_gamma   90.00
#
_symmetry.space_group_name_H-M   'P 1'
#
loop_
_entity.id
_entity.type
_entity.pdbx_description
1 polymer ?
#
loop_
_entity_poly.entity_id
_entity_poly.type
_entity_poly.pdbx_seq_one_letter_code
_entity_poly.pdbx_strand_id
1 'polypeptide(L)'
;MRQPLSAEQLDEFERMNGGVQTTTDTLYNCLVKNVLSEDALQNYEVKPIKKFLGPICEGTMAEIFGPRGIGKTWLREAIAYCLTRKLDLGPFKSDEPAGVLIVDGEMSLNLLKDRQAISKNLPVALKPLDFISNEHLYCGGNPVINLSDPLWRDAFIALIKETDPRWDVIIFDNLSSFLPGVKENDQEAWAPINGFFLQLKWMGKAVIFIHHAGKSGDQRGTSGREDQLDFVLKLTLPAGHDPADGCKFDATLTKSRSLTGAEAAPFTFEITEHENGGLTWAVTNQRESRKETIIALLGNGVSQKTICDLMGVDKAYVSRTRTTAIKQNLLSDSGASFTAIGSLKYSSVDIEKYIG
;
A
#
# COMPACT_ATOMS: atom_id res chain seq x y z
N MET A 1 -37.01 30.56 -22.32
CA MET A 1 -36.95 29.99 -20.96
C MET A 1 -38.28 29.31 -20.69
N ARG A 2 -38.33 27.98 -20.57
CA ARG A 2 -39.53 27.30 -20.09
C ARG A 2 -39.45 27.25 -18.57
N GLN A 3 -40.50 27.72 -17.88
CA GLN A 3 -40.61 27.59 -16.44
C GLN A 3 -40.67 26.11 -16.04
N PRO A 4 -40.05 25.71 -14.93
CA PRO A 4 -40.23 24.37 -14.38
C PRO A 4 -41.71 24.17 -13.98
N LEU A 5 -42.21 22.95 -14.15
CA LEU A 5 -43.57 22.58 -13.80
C LEU A 5 -43.77 22.70 -12.28
N SER A 6 -44.96 23.15 -11.86
CA SER A 6 -45.32 23.18 -10.46
C SER A 6 -45.53 21.76 -9.91
N ALA A 7 -45.46 21.60 -8.59
CA ALA A 7 -45.68 20.31 -7.93
C ALA A 7 -47.04 19.69 -8.28
N GLU A 8 -48.08 20.50 -8.46
CA GLU A 8 -49.40 20.04 -8.90
C GLU A 8 -49.42 19.57 -10.36
N GLN A 9 -48.65 20.21 -11.24
CA GLN A 9 -48.53 19.80 -12.65
C GLN A 9 -47.75 18.49 -12.81
N LEU A 10 -46.81 18.21 -11.90
CA LEU A 10 -46.09 16.93 -11.84
C LEU A 10 -47.02 15.81 -11.36
N ASP A 11 -47.84 16.08 -10.34
CA ASP A 11 -48.78 15.11 -9.76
C ASP A 11 -49.91 14.74 -10.75
N GLU A 12 -50.36 15.70 -11.56
CA GLU A 12 -51.36 15.49 -12.62
C GLU A 12 -50.78 14.68 -13.80
N PHE A 13 -49.50 14.89 -14.13
CA PHE A 13 -48.79 14.13 -15.16
C PHE A 13 -48.53 12.67 -14.74
N GLU A 14 -48.26 12.42 -13.46
CA GLU A 14 -48.14 11.06 -12.90
C GLU A 14 -49.48 10.32 -12.87
N ARG A 15 -50.60 11.01 -12.61
CA ARG A 15 -51.95 10.42 -12.63
C ARG A 15 -52.41 10.05 -14.05
N MET A 16 -52.01 10.79 -15.07
CA MET A 16 -52.39 10.52 -16.47
C MET A 16 -51.60 9.36 -17.09
N ASN A 17 -50.38 9.08 -16.63
CA ASN A 17 -49.50 8.03 -17.17
C ASN A 17 -49.54 6.76 -16.32
N GLY A 18 -50.73 6.15 -16.21
CA GLY A 18 -50.99 4.94 -15.43
C GLY A 18 -49.84 3.93 -15.39
N GLY A 19 -49.11 3.92 -14.27
CA GLY A 19 -48.58 2.70 -13.66
C GLY A 19 -47.39 1.99 -14.31
N VAL A 20 -46.61 2.62 -15.19
CA VAL A 20 -45.30 2.05 -15.61
C VAL A 20 -44.25 3.16 -15.64
N GLN A 21 -43.63 3.45 -14.48
CA GLN A 21 -42.40 4.23 -14.45
C GLN A 21 -41.32 3.44 -15.19
N THR A 22 -40.82 3.99 -16.29
CA THR A 22 -39.66 3.40 -16.98
C THR A 22 -38.43 3.55 -16.09
N THR A 23 -37.47 2.62 -16.18
CA THR A 23 -36.20 2.68 -15.42
C THR A 23 -35.46 4.02 -15.63
N THR A 24 -35.65 4.65 -16.78
CA THR A 24 -35.10 5.98 -17.10
C THR A 24 -35.72 7.09 -16.25
N ASP A 25 -37.03 7.09 -16.04
CA ASP A 25 -37.72 8.10 -15.20
C ASP A 25 -37.27 7.98 -13.74
N THR A 26 -37.01 6.75 -13.27
CA THR A 26 -36.49 6.50 -11.92
C THR A 26 -35.05 6.98 -11.74
N LEU A 27 -34.19 6.76 -12.74
CA LEU A 27 -32.80 7.25 -12.71
C LEU A 27 -32.71 8.77 -12.82
N TYR A 28 -33.51 9.39 -13.70
CA TYR A 28 -33.59 10.85 -13.79
C TYR A 28 -34.01 11.47 -12.45
N ASN A 29 -35.07 10.93 -11.84
CA ASN A 29 -35.53 11.39 -10.53
C ASN A 29 -34.47 11.17 -9.44
N CYS A 30 -33.69 10.09 -9.50
CA CYS A 30 -32.56 9.87 -8.61
C CYS A 30 -31.49 10.96 -8.77
N LEU A 31 -31.10 11.28 -10.00
CA LEU A 31 -30.12 12.34 -10.27
C LEU A 31 -30.61 13.70 -9.77
N VAL A 32 -31.84 14.09 -10.12
CA VAL A 32 -32.44 15.36 -9.70
C VAL A 32 -32.45 15.51 -8.17
N LYS A 33 -32.78 14.44 -7.45
CA LYS A 33 -32.82 14.45 -5.97
C LYS A 33 -31.44 14.56 -5.31
N ASN A 34 -30.36 14.25 -6.02
CA ASN A 34 -29.00 14.22 -5.47
C ASN A 34 -28.09 15.33 -6.01
N VAL A 35 -28.63 16.29 -6.77
CA VAL A 35 -27.87 17.50 -7.16
C VAL A 35 -27.68 18.38 -5.93
N LEU A 36 -26.44 18.55 -5.49
CA LEU A 36 -26.07 19.50 -4.46
C LEU A 36 -25.69 20.84 -5.11
N SER A 37 -26.28 21.94 -4.62
CA SER A 37 -25.78 23.28 -4.93
C SER A 37 -24.42 23.51 -4.25
N GLU A 38 -23.66 24.50 -4.71
CA GLU A 38 -22.40 24.87 -4.05
C GLU A 38 -22.60 25.19 -2.56
N ASP A 39 -23.64 25.97 -2.22
CA ASP A 39 -24.00 26.29 -0.83
C ASP A 39 -24.39 25.05 -0.03
N ALA A 40 -25.18 24.14 -0.60
CA ALA A 40 -25.53 22.89 0.06
C ALA A 40 -24.30 22.00 0.28
N LEU A 41 -23.35 21.98 -0.66
CA LEU A 41 -22.12 21.22 -0.56
C LEU A 41 -21.17 21.81 0.50
N GLN A 42 -21.02 23.12 0.55
CA GLN A 42 -20.20 23.81 1.55
C GLN A 42 -20.71 23.58 2.98
N ASN A 43 -22.03 23.47 3.14
CA ASN A 43 -22.68 23.19 4.42
C ASN A 43 -22.94 21.70 4.67
N TYR A 44 -22.52 20.81 3.76
CA TYR A 44 -22.73 19.38 3.90
C TYR A 44 -21.84 18.82 5.01
N GLU A 45 -22.45 18.16 6.00
CA GLU A 45 -21.69 17.56 7.09
C GLU A 45 -20.98 16.29 6.61
N VAL A 46 -19.68 16.41 6.33
CA VAL A 46 -18.82 15.28 5.99
C VAL A 46 -18.16 14.79 7.26
N LYS A 47 -18.31 13.49 7.57
CA LYS A 47 -17.58 12.86 8.68
C LYS A 47 -16.07 12.98 8.44
N PRO A 48 -15.27 13.39 9.45
CA PRO A 48 -13.82 13.40 9.32
C PRO A 48 -13.31 12.01 8.94
N ILE A 49 -12.45 11.96 7.91
CA ILE A 49 -11.82 10.72 7.44
C ILE A 49 -10.86 10.22 8.54
N LYS A 50 -11.09 9.00 9.02
CA LYS A 50 -10.15 8.37 9.95
C LYS A 50 -8.84 8.03 9.25
N LYS A 51 -7.72 8.41 9.85
CA LYS A 51 -6.37 8.07 9.38
C LYS A 51 -5.85 6.88 10.20
N PHE A 52 -5.15 5.95 9.55
CA PHE A 52 -4.70 4.72 10.21
C PHE A 52 -3.18 4.59 10.23
N LEU A 53 -2.56 4.51 9.05
CA LEU A 53 -1.12 4.29 8.91
C LEU A 53 -0.58 4.94 7.63
N GLY A 54 0.16 6.04 7.76
CA GLY A 54 0.72 6.78 6.63
C GLY A 54 -0.34 7.12 5.58
N PRO A 55 -0.27 6.57 4.34
CA PRO A 55 -1.26 6.84 3.31
C PRO A 55 -2.58 6.10 3.50
N ILE A 56 -2.67 5.15 4.45
CA ILE A 56 -3.85 4.31 4.67
C ILE A 56 -4.83 5.04 5.60
N CYS A 57 -5.96 5.46 5.05
CA CYS A 57 -7.10 6.07 5.74
C CYS A 57 -8.44 5.47 5.27
N GLU A 58 -9.53 5.87 5.89
CA GLU A 58 -10.90 5.48 5.52
C GLU A 58 -11.15 5.69 4.02
N GLY A 59 -11.62 4.64 3.32
CA GLY A 59 -11.85 4.67 1.87
C GLY A 59 -10.58 4.69 1.00
N THR A 60 -9.41 4.32 1.52
CA THR A 60 -8.20 4.18 0.69
C THR A 60 -8.30 2.97 -0.24
N MET A 61 -7.93 3.12 -1.51
CA MET A 61 -7.66 2.02 -2.42
C MET A 61 -6.18 2.01 -2.80
N ALA A 62 -5.50 0.90 -2.57
CA ALA A 62 -4.06 0.82 -2.76
C ALA A 62 -3.57 -0.52 -3.32
N GLU A 63 -2.44 -0.44 -4.00
CA GLU A 63 -1.72 -1.61 -4.50
C GLU A 63 -0.31 -1.67 -3.95
N ILE A 64 0.09 -2.89 -3.57
CA ILE A 64 1.48 -3.21 -3.25
C ILE A 64 1.94 -4.28 -4.23
N PHE A 65 2.93 -3.95 -5.06
CA PHE A 65 3.40 -4.87 -6.10
C PHE A 65 4.91 -5.03 -6.13
N GLY A 66 5.35 -6.18 -6.63
CA GLY A 66 6.77 -6.48 -6.80
C GLY A 66 7.00 -7.90 -7.32
N PRO A 67 8.27 -8.27 -7.57
CA PRO A 67 8.64 -9.61 -8.02
C PRO A 67 8.09 -10.74 -7.13
N ARG A 68 8.04 -11.95 -7.68
CA ARG A 68 7.75 -13.15 -6.89
C ARG A 68 8.88 -13.39 -5.89
N GLY A 69 8.55 -13.93 -4.71
CA GLY A 69 9.55 -14.22 -3.68
C GLY A 69 10.11 -13.03 -2.90
N ILE A 70 9.90 -11.78 -3.33
CA ILE A 70 10.53 -10.60 -2.71
C ILE A 70 10.16 -10.36 -1.24
N GLY A 71 9.02 -10.87 -0.76
CA GLY A 71 8.57 -10.64 0.61
C GLY A 71 7.28 -9.83 0.79
N LYS A 72 6.47 -9.63 -0.27
CA LYS A 72 5.19 -8.90 -0.19
C LYS A 72 4.30 -9.33 0.98
N THR A 73 4.17 -10.64 1.22
CA THR A 73 3.37 -11.15 2.34
C THR A 73 3.96 -10.79 3.70
N TRP A 74 5.29 -10.67 3.83
CA TRP A 74 5.90 -10.16 5.07
C TRP A 74 5.57 -8.69 5.30
N LEU A 75 5.57 -7.87 4.24
CA LEU A 75 5.13 -6.48 4.33
C LEU A 75 3.64 -6.36 4.69
N ARG A 76 2.79 -7.18 4.07
CA ARG A 76 1.36 -7.28 4.38
C ARG A 76 1.14 -7.52 5.86
N GLU A 77 1.82 -8.53 6.42
CA GLU A 77 1.76 -8.86 7.84
C GLU A 77 2.22 -7.67 8.70
N ALA A 78 3.37 -7.07 8.38
CA ALA A 78 3.87 -5.90 9.11
C ALA A 78 2.86 -4.73 9.11
N ILE A 79 2.26 -4.42 7.94
CA ILE A 79 1.20 -3.41 7.81
C ILE A 79 0.00 -3.76 8.70
N ALA A 80 -0.47 -5.01 8.67
CA ALA A 80 -1.61 -5.45 9.47
C ALA A 80 -1.33 -5.39 10.98
N TYR A 81 -0.12 -5.77 11.41
CA TYR A 81 0.30 -5.63 12.80
C TYR A 81 0.37 -4.17 13.22
N CYS A 82 0.95 -3.29 12.39
CA CYS A 82 1.00 -1.86 12.64
C CYS A 82 -0.40 -1.24 12.78
N LEU A 83 -1.31 -1.54 11.86
CA LEU A 83 -2.69 -1.06 11.87
C LEU A 83 -3.45 -1.51 13.14
N THR A 84 -3.36 -2.80 13.49
CA THR A 84 -4.14 -3.35 14.62
C THR A 84 -3.60 -2.95 16.00
N ARG A 85 -2.34 -2.53 16.09
CA ARG A 85 -1.64 -2.22 17.35
C ARG A 85 -1.22 -0.76 17.49
N LYS A 86 -1.57 0.08 16.52
CA LYS A 86 -1.15 1.49 16.46
C LYS A 86 0.38 1.63 16.53
N LEU A 87 1.09 0.91 15.66
CA LEU A 87 2.55 0.99 15.53
C LEU A 87 2.91 1.70 14.23
N ASP A 88 4.01 2.44 14.25
CA ASP A 88 4.58 3.03 13.05
C ASP A 88 5.21 1.95 12.15
N LEU A 89 5.25 2.22 10.84
CA LEU A 89 6.00 1.42 9.86
C LEU A 89 6.99 2.33 9.13
N GLY A 90 8.17 2.50 9.73
CA GLY A 90 9.21 3.39 9.20
C GLY A 90 8.70 4.83 9.03
N PRO A 91 8.60 5.36 7.79
CA PRO A 91 8.08 6.70 7.56
C PRO A 91 6.56 6.81 7.75
N PHE A 92 5.83 5.69 7.76
CA PHE A 92 4.37 5.70 7.91
C PHE A 92 4.00 5.76 9.39
N LYS A 93 3.47 6.91 9.80
CA LYS A 93 3.01 7.15 11.17
C LYS A 93 1.63 6.60 11.41
N SER A 94 1.40 6.09 12.61
CA SER A 94 0.10 5.56 13.02
C SER A 94 -0.73 6.59 13.78
N ASP A 95 -1.97 6.79 13.34
CA ASP A 95 -2.92 7.74 13.94
C ASP A 95 -3.96 7.00 14.81
N GLU A 96 -4.86 6.23 14.19
CA GLU A 96 -5.84 5.38 14.86
C GLU A 96 -5.61 3.89 14.55
N PRO A 97 -5.84 2.98 15.53
CA PRO A 97 -5.80 1.56 15.24
C PRO A 97 -7.00 1.15 14.39
N ALA A 98 -6.79 0.25 13.44
CA ALA A 98 -7.79 -0.24 12.50
C ALA A 98 -7.98 -1.75 12.62
N GLY A 99 -9.22 -2.23 12.52
CA GLY A 99 -9.51 -3.66 12.35
C GLY A 99 -9.11 -4.12 10.95
N VAL A 100 -8.46 -5.27 10.84
CA VAL A 100 -7.92 -5.77 9.56
C VAL A 100 -8.48 -7.14 9.23
N LEU A 101 -8.98 -7.30 8.01
CA LEU A 101 -9.31 -8.60 7.40
C LEU A 101 -8.29 -8.91 6.30
N ILE A 102 -7.55 -10.00 6.46
CA ILE A 102 -6.66 -10.53 5.42
C ILE A 102 -7.41 -11.63 4.66
N VAL A 103 -7.54 -11.48 3.36
CA VAL A 103 -8.07 -12.50 2.44
C VAL A 103 -6.88 -13.08 1.68
N ASP A 104 -6.49 -14.30 2.03
CA ASP A 104 -5.33 -15.01 1.52
C ASP A 104 -5.73 -16.08 0.48
N GLY A 105 -5.15 -15.97 -0.71
CA GLY A 105 -5.49 -16.80 -1.86
C GLY A 105 -4.46 -17.87 -2.23
N GLU A 106 -3.24 -17.80 -1.68
CA GLU A 106 -2.10 -18.64 -2.13
C GLU A 106 -1.41 -19.43 -1.03
N MET A 107 -1.42 -18.95 0.21
CA MET A 107 -0.54 -19.46 1.24
C MET A 107 -1.14 -20.66 1.96
N SER A 108 -0.29 -21.63 2.31
CA SER A 108 -0.73 -22.71 3.20
C SER A 108 -0.96 -22.23 4.62
N LEU A 109 -1.91 -22.84 5.31
CA LEU A 109 -2.29 -22.64 6.70
C LEU A 109 -1.10 -22.83 7.65
N ASN A 110 -0.23 -23.81 7.37
CA ASN A 110 0.99 -23.98 8.16
C ASN A 110 1.89 -22.74 8.04
N LEU A 111 2.11 -22.23 6.83
CA LEU A 111 2.95 -21.06 6.63
C LEU A 111 2.29 -19.78 7.17
N LEU A 112 0.97 -19.63 7.02
CA LEU A 112 0.20 -18.53 7.63
C LEU A 112 0.33 -18.54 9.15
N LYS A 113 0.23 -19.72 9.77
CA LYS A 113 0.38 -19.93 11.22
C LYS A 113 1.81 -19.65 11.67
N ASP A 114 2.82 -20.16 10.97
CA ASP A 114 4.23 -19.98 11.33
C ASP A 114 4.64 -18.52 11.26
N ARG A 115 4.11 -17.76 10.29
CA ARG A 115 4.33 -16.31 10.16
C ARG A 115 3.80 -15.51 11.34
N GLN A 116 2.81 -16.02 12.09
CA GLN A 116 2.32 -15.36 13.30
C GLN A 116 3.40 -15.25 14.39
N ALA A 117 4.52 -15.98 14.26
CA ALA A 117 5.66 -15.85 15.17
C ALA A 117 6.22 -14.42 15.22
N ILE A 118 6.09 -13.62 14.16
CA ILE A 118 6.54 -12.22 14.13
C ILE A 118 5.76 -11.33 15.11
N SER A 119 4.55 -11.76 15.50
CA SER A 119 3.70 -11.02 16.44
C SER A 119 4.05 -11.27 17.91
N LYS A 120 4.90 -12.26 18.21
CA LYS A 120 5.19 -12.72 19.59
C LYS A 120 5.68 -11.62 20.51
N ASN A 121 6.51 -10.71 19.98
CA ASN A 121 7.13 -9.63 20.74
C ASN A 121 6.43 -8.28 20.56
N LEU A 122 5.30 -8.25 19.84
CA LEU A 122 4.55 -7.04 19.62
C LEU A 122 3.56 -6.78 20.77
N PRO A 123 3.16 -5.52 20.99
CA PRO A 123 2.05 -5.20 21.89
C PRO A 123 0.77 -5.97 21.53
N VAL A 124 -0.12 -6.11 22.51
CA VAL A 124 -1.44 -6.72 22.30
C VAL A 124 -2.23 -5.90 21.28
N ALA A 125 -2.97 -6.58 20.41
CA ALA A 125 -3.81 -5.93 19.41
C ALA A 125 -4.91 -5.08 20.07
N LEU A 126 -5.07 -3.85 19.60
CA LEU A 126 -6.13 -2.92 20.02
C LEU A 126 -7.41 -3.12 19.18
N LYS A 127 -7.26 -3.71 17.99
CA LYS A 127 -8.31 -4.00 17.01
C LYS A 127 -8.12 -5.41 16.44
N PRO A 128 -9.19 -6.05 15.91
CA PRO A 128 -9.09 -7.43 15.42
C PRO A 128 -8.19 -7.54 14.19
N LEU A 129 -7.45 -8.65 14.11
CA LEU A 129 -6.75 -9.12 12.91
C LEU A 129 -7.35 -10.49 12.56
N ASP A 130 -8.17 -10.55 11.52
CA ASP A 130 -8.86 -11.77 11.11
C ASP A 130 -8.40 -12.23 9.71
N PHE A 131 -8.63 -13.50 9.40
CA PHE A 131 -8.17 -14.13 8.16
C PHE A 131 -9.30 -14.91 7.48
N ILE A 132 -9.34 -14.82 6.16
CA ILE A 132 -10.02 -15.79 5.28
C ILE A 132 -8.93 -16.39 4.39
N SER A 133 -8.83 -17.72 4.34
CA SER A 133 -7.84 -18.42 3.52
C SER A 133 -8.54 -19.38 2.56
N ASN A 134 -8.13 -19.36 1.29
CA ASN A 134 -8.60 -20.31 0.29
C ASN A 134 -8.31 -21.77 0.68
N GLU A 135 -7.15 -22.06 1.29
CA GLU A 135 -6.85 -23.41 1.77
C GLU A 135 -7.80 -23.80 2.91
N HIS A 136 -8.11 -22.88 3.85
CA HIS A 136 -9.09 -23.15 4.90
C HIS A 136 -10.49 -23.46 4.35
N LEU A 137 -10.95 -22.67 3.38
CA LEU A 137 -12.23 -22.89 2.71
C LEU A 137 -12.26 -24.26 2.04
N TYR A 138 -11.24 -24.58 1.25
CA TYR A 138 -11.12 -25.84 0.54
C TYR A 138 -11.10 -27.04 1.49
N CYS A 139 -10.29 -27.00 2.54
CA CYS A 139 -10.23 -28.06 3.56
C CYS A 139 -11.57 -28.24 4.30
N GLY A 140 -12.36 -27.18 4.42
CA GLY A 140 -13.71 -27.22 4.98
C GLY A 140 -14.80 -27.70 4.00
N GLY A 141 -14.44 -28.07 2.76
CA GLY A 141 -15.39 -28.51 1.74
C GLY A 141 -16.14 -27.36 1.03
N ASN A 142 -15.66 -26.12 1.19
CA ASN A 142 -16.27 -24.93 0.59
C ASN A 142 -15.58 -24.56 -0.73
N PRO A 143 -16.29 -23.85 -1.64
CA PRO A 143 -15.65 -23.27 -2.82
C PRO A 143 -14.58 -22.25 -2.42
N VAL A 144 -13.51 -22.18 -3.22
CA VAL A 144 -12.49 -21.13 -3.12
C VAL A 144 -13.01 -19.82 -3.70
N ILE A 145 -12.45 -18.71 -3.23
CA ILE A 145 -12.91 -17.37 -3.62
C ILE A 145 -12.61 -17.10 -5.09
N ASN A 146 -13.62 -16.61 -5.81
CA ASN A 146 -13.49 -16.13 -7.18
C ASN A 146 -14.17 -14.76 -7.33
N LEU A 147 -13.39 -13.69 -7.29
CA LEU A 147 -13.88 -12.31 -7.44
C LEU A 147 -14.34 -11.98 -8.86
N SER A 148 -14.17 -12.85 -9.85
CA SER A 148 -14.80 -12.71 -11.17
C SER A 148 -16.30 -13.04 -11.12
N ASP A 149 -16.73 -13.84 -10.14
CA ASP A 149 -18.13 -14.18 -9.91
C ASP A 149 -18.83 -13.08 -9.07
N PRO A 150 -19.96 -12.50 -9.54
CA PRO A 150 -20.74 -11.53 -8.77
C PRO A 150 -21.20 -12.06 -7.40
N LEU A 151 -21.51 -13.35 -7.27
CA LEU A 151 -22.00 -13.92 -6.01
C LEU A 151 -20.97 -13.80 -4.89
N TRP A 152 -19.68 -13.99 -5.19
CA TRP A 152 -18.61 -13.79 -4.23
C TRP A 152 -18.49 -12.32 -3.81
N ARG A 153 -18.59 -11.39 -4.76
CA ARG A 153 -18.52 -9.95 -4.47
C ARG A 153 -19.69 -9.50 -3.59
N ASP A 154 -20.90 -9.94 -3.91
CA ASP A 154 -22.11 -9.65 -3.14
C ASP A 154 -22.02 -10.25 -1.73
N ALA A 155 -21.51 -11.47 -1.59
CA ALA A 155 -21.28 -12.11 -0.29
C ALA A 155 -20.26 -11.35 0.56
N PHE A 156 -19.17 -10.84 -0.03
CA PHE A 156 -18.24 -9.96 0.68
C PHE A 156 -18.91 -8.68 1.15
N ILE A 157 -19.70 -8.02 0.29
CA ILE A 157 -20.43 -6.80 0.69
C ILE A 157 -21.39 -7.09 1.85
N ALA A 158 -22.12 -8.21 1.80
CA ALA A 158 -23.02 -8.62 2.89
C ALA A 158 -22.23 -8.87 4.20
N LEU A 159 -21.16 -9.66 4.14
CA LEU A 159 -20.30 -9.95 5.28
C LEU A 159 -19.77 -8.67 5.94
N ILE A 160 -19.24 -7.73 5.14
CA ILE A 160 -18.70 -6.47 5.66
C ILE A 160 -19.79 -5.60 6.28
N LYS A 161 -21.01 -5.58 5.73
CA LYS A 161 -22.15 -4.85 6.32
C LYS A 161 -22.61 -5.47 7.64
N GLU A 162 -22.74 -6.78 7.70
CA GLU A 162 -23.21 -7.51 8.89
C GLU A 162 -22.23 -7.43 10.06
N THR A 163 -20.94 -7.31 9.75
CA THR A 163 -19.87 -7.25 10.75
C THR A 163 -19.40 -5.82 11.05
N ASP A 164 -19.97 -4.79 10.43
CA ASP A 164 -19.57 -3.40 10.65
C ASP A 164 -19.74 -3.00 12.14
N PRO A 165 -18.75 -2.35 12.80
CA PRO A 165 -17.50 -1.79 12.27
C PRO A 165 -16.26 -2.64 12.55
N ARG A 166 -16.34 -3.98 12.45
CA ARG A 166 -15.25 -4.89 12.84
C ARG A 166 -13.95 -4.67 12.07
N TRP A 167 -14.04 -4.45 10.77
CA TRP A 167 -12.88 -4.24 9.90
C TRP A 167 -12.93 -2.87 9.23
N ASP A 168 -11.82 -2.16 9.30
CA ASP A 168 -11.59 -0.87 8.65
C ASP A 168 -10.73 -1.05 7.38
N VAL A 169 -9.85 -2.06 7.36
CA VAL A 169 -8.94 -2.36 6.27
C VAL A 169 -9.11 -3.82 5.81
N ILE A 170 -9.23 -4.03 4.50
CA ILE A 170 -9.35 -5.34 3.86
C ILE A 170 -8.16 -5.51 2.92
N ILE A 171 -7.38 -6.57 3.11
CA ILE A 171 -6.18 -6.85 2.32
C ILE A 171 -6.33 -8.14 1.53
N PHE A 172 -6.29 -8.07 0.21
CA PHE A 172 -6.34 -9.22 -0.69
C PHE A 172 -4.92 -9.64 -1.11
N ASP A 173 -4.46 -10.82 -0.68
CA ASP A 173 -3.13 -11.36 -1.00
C ASP A 173 -3.22 -12.75 -1.67
N ASN A 174 -3.03 -12.89 -2.98
CA ASN A 174 -2.84 -11.82 -3.96
C ASN A 174 -4.03 -11.76 -4.93
N LEU A 175 -4.18 -10.61 -5.59
CA LEU A 175 -5.32 -10.35 -6.46
C LEU A 175 -5.46 -11.37 -7.60
N SER A 176 -4.35 -11.87 -8.15
CA SER A 176 -4.37 -12.82 -9.27
C SER A 176 -4.97 -14.18 -8.89
N SER A 177 -4.83 -14.58 -7.63
CA SER A 177 -5.36 -15.85 -7.10
C SER A 177 -6.89 -15.83 -7.00
N PHE A 178 -7.49 -14.65 -6.89
CA PHE A 178 -8.95 -14.47 -6.81
C PHE A 178 -9.60 -14.26 -8.17
N LEU A 179 -8.83 -14.20 -9.26
CA LEU A 179 -9.33 -13.89 -10.60
C LEU A 179 -8.94 -14.97 -11.62
N PRO A 180 -9.30 -16.25 -11.37
CA PRO A 180 -8.94 -17.34 -12.27
C PRO A 180 -9.50 -17.10 -13.68
N GLY A 181 -8.63 -17.21 -14.69
CA GLY A 181 -9.01 -17.08 -16.10
C GLY A 181 -9.22 -15.65 -16.60
N VAL A 182 -9.14 -14.63 -15.74
CA VAL A 182 -9.19 -13.23 -16.17
C VAL A 182 -7.85 -12.82 -16.74
N LYS A 183 -7.85 -12.33 -17.99
CA LYS A 183 -6.66 -11.70 -18.56
C LYS A 183 -6.43 -10.36 -17.86
N GLU A 184 -5.26 -10.19 -17.25
CA GLU A 184 -4.97 -9.00 -16.45
C GLU A 184 -5.01 -7.68 -17.25
N ASN A 185 -4.86 -7.76 -18.57
CA ASN A 185 -4.92 -6.63 -19.49
C ASN A 185 -6.33 -6.40 -20.09
N ASP A 186 -7.34 -7.12 -19.63
CA ASP A 186 -8.72 -6.97 -20.08
C ASP A 186 -9.46 -5.94 -19.21
N GLN A 187 -9.78 -4.79 -19.79
CA GLN A 187 -10.47 -3.71 -19.10
C GLN A 187 -11.94 -4.05 -18.80
N GLU A 188 -12.60 -4.83 -19.66
CA GLU A 188 -14.00 -5.22 -19.46
C GLU A 188 -14.12 -6.19 -18.29
N ALA A 189 -13.18 -7.13 -18.19
CA ALA A 189 -13.13 -8.06 -17.06
C ALA A 189 -12.76 -7.34 -15.74
N TRP A 190 -12.01 -6.24 -15.79
CA TRP A 190 -11.62 -5.45 -14.61
C TRP A 190 -12.75 -4.58 -14.05
N ALA A 191 -13.59 -4.02 -14.90
CA ALA A 191 -14.65 -3.09 -14.51
C ALA A 191 -15.53 -3.57 -13.33
N PRO A 192 -16.07 -4.82 -13.30
CA PRO A 192 -16.89 -5.28 -12.18
C PRO A 192 -16.11 -5.45 -10.88
N ILE A 193 -14.83 -5.85 -10.95
CA ILE A 193 -13.95 -6.04 -9.79
C ILE A 193 -13.64 -4.67 -9.16
N ASN A 194 -13.31 -3.70 -10.03
CA ASN A 194 -13.09 -2.34 -9.61
C ASN A 194 -14.35 -1.72 -8.99
N GLY A 195 -15.53 -1.98 -9.57
CA GLY A 195 -16.81 -1.56 -9.00
C GLY A 195 -17.04 -2.11 -7.59
N PHE A 196 -16.63 -3.35 -7.32
CA PHE A 196 -16.68 -3.94 -5.98
C PHE A 196 -15.74 -3.25 -4.99
N PHE A 197 -14.49 -2.96 -5.37
CA PHE A 197 -13.57 -2.22 -4.50
C PHE A 197 -14.04 -0.78 -4.25
N LEU A 198 -14.66 -0.13 -5.25
CA LEU A 198 -15.29 1.18 -5.07
C LEU A 198 -16.44 1.14 -4.05
N GLN A 199 -17.27 0.09 -4.06
CA GLN A 199 -18.32 -0.06 -3.06
C GLN A 199 -17.75 -0.17 -1.65
N LEU A 200 -16.69 -0.98 -1.45
CA LEU A 200 -15.99 -1.06 -0.17
C LEU A 200 -15.42 0.31 0.26
N LYS A 201 -14.81 1.04 -0.68
CA LYS A 201 -14.32 2.40 -0.45
C LYS A 201 -15.43 3.36 -0.01
N TRP A 202 -16.59 3.35 -0.68
CA TRP A 202 -17.73 4.18 -0.30
C TRP A 202 -18.37 3.78 1.04
N MET A 203 -18.17 2.53 1.46
CA MET A 203 -18.49 2.05 2.81
C MET A 203 -17.42 2.43 3.86
N GLY A 204 -16.44 3.26 3.49
CA GLY A 204 -15.34 3.70 4.35
C GLY A 204 -14.22 2.66 4.53
N LYS A 205 -14.27 1.52 3.84
CA LYS A 205 -13.24 0.48 4.00
C LYS A 205 -12.01 0.82 3.16
N ALA A 206 -10.84 0.74 3.78
CA ALA A 206 -9.60 0.75 3.02
C ALA A 206 -9.40 -0.62 2.37
N VAL A 207 -9.11 -0.65 1.07
CA VAL A 207 -8.85 -1.86 0.29
C VAL A 207 -7.41 -1.82 -0.18
N ILE A 208 -6.63 -2.83 0.22
CA ILE A 208 -5.27 -3.04 -0.25
C ILE A 208 -5.24 -4.35 -1.01
N PHE A 209 -4.64 -4.37 -2.19
CA PHE A 209 -4.41 -5.62 -2.88
C PHE A 209 -2.93 -5.79 -3.22
N ILE A 210 -2.45 -7.01 -2.97
CA ILE A 210 -1.09 -7.43 -3.27
C ILE A 210 -1.06 -7.96 -4.70
N HIS A 211 -0.02 -7.61 -5.45
CA HIS A 211 0.10 -8.04 -6.82
C HIS A 211 1.54 -8.37 -7.25
N HIS A 212 1.66 -9.15 -8.32
CA HIS A 212 2.95 -9.48 -8.90
C HIS A 212 3.34 -8.45 -9.96
N ALA A 213 4.63 -8.09 -9.99
CA ALA A 213 5.19 -7.36 -11.11
C ALA A 213 5.17 -8.20 -12.40
N GLY A 214 5.06 -7.52 -13.54
CA GLY A 214 5.16 -8.04 -14.88
C GLY A 214 6.59 -8.40 -15.26
N LYS A 215 6.75 -8.97 -16.46
CA LYS A 215 8.07 -9.41 -16.95
C LYS A 215 9.06 -8.25 -17.13
N SER A 216 8.58 -7.02 -17.33
CA SER A 216 9.40 -5.80 -17.40
C SER A 216 9.79 -5.23 -16.03
N GLY A 217 9.30 -5.80 -14.93
CA GLY A 217 9.49 -5.24 -13.58
C GLY A 217 8.50 -4.11 -13.22
N ASP A 218 7.69 -3.69 -14.18
CA ASP A 218 6.54 -2.82 -13.95
C ASP A 218 5.28 -3.63 -13.67
N GLN A 219 4.26 -2.97 -13.15
CA GLN A 219 3.02 -3.61 -12.72
C GLN A 219 2.38 -4.43 -13.86
N ARG A 220 1.68 -5.52 -13.51
CA ARG A 220 0.82 -6.23 -14.45
C ARG A 220 -0.57 -5.57 -14.54
N GLY A 221 -1.05 -5.35 -15.76
CA GLY A 221 -2.43 -4.95 -16.03
C GLY A 221 -2.54 -3.71 -16.92
N THR A 222 -3.76 -3.19 -17.08
CA THR A 222 -4.03 -1.96 -17.83
C THR A 222 -3.76 -0.72 -16.98
N SER A 223 -3.40 0.40 -17.62
CA SER A 223 -3.25 1.71 -16.96
C SER A 223 -4.51 2.13 -16.17
N GLY A 224 -5.69 1.71 -16.62
CA GLY A 224 -6.96 1.96 -15.93
C GLY A 224 -7.09 1.32 -14.54
N ARG A 225 -6.24 0.34 -14.19
CA ARG A 225 -6.15 -0.18 -12.82
C ARG A 225 -5.59 0.84 -11.85
N GLU A 226 -4.60 1.61 -12.30
CA GLU A 226 -3.94 2.59 -11.45
C GLU A 226 -4.84 3.79 -11.18
N ASP A 227 -5.63 4.25 -12.16
CA ASP A 227 -6.35 5.53 -12.13
C ASP A 227 -7.08 5.77 -10.80
N GLN A 228 -7.76 4.76 -10.28
CA GLN A 228 -8.61 4.86 -9.08
C GLN A 228 -7.85 4.62 -7.77
N LEU A 229 -6.61 4.15 -7.83
CA LEU A 229 -5.77 3.97 -6.65
C LEU A 229 -5.34 5.30 -6.07
N ASP A 230 -5.41 5.39 -4.74
CA ASP A 230 -4.94 6.53 -3.97
C ASP A 230 -3.42 6.47 -3.79
N PHE A 231 -2.85 5.27 -3.64
CA PHE A 231 -1.41 5.08 -3.70
C PHE A 231 -1.00 3.71 -4.27
N VAL A 232 0.23 3.66 -4.78
CA VAL A 232 0.86 2.44 -5.28
C VAL A 232 2.26 2.34 -4.68
N LEU A 233 2.55 1.20 -4.04
CA LEU A 233 3.84 0.90 -3.43
C LEU A 233 4.56 -0.18 -4.23
N LYS A 234 5.64 0.20 -4.92
CA LYS A 234 6.51 -0.70 -5.68
C LYS A 234 7.62 -1.26 -4.79
N LEU A 235 7.80 -2.57 -4.83
CA LEU A 235 8.88 -3.28 -4.14
C LEU A 235 9.95 -3.72 -5.14
N THR A 236 11.21 -3.40 -4.86
CA THR A 236 12.39 -3.77 -5.67
C THR A 236 13.49 -4.34 -4.79
N LEU A 237 14.34 -5.20 -5.35
CA LEU A 237 15.52 -5.65 -4.63
C LEU A 237 16.47 -4.46 -4.42
N PRO A 238 17.12 -4.33 -3.24
CA PRO A 238 18.09 -3.27 -3.02
C PRO A 238 19.32 -3.46 -3.91
N ALA A 239 20.04 -2.37 -4.19
CA ALA A 239 21.32 -2.45 -4.89
C ALA A 239 22.32 -3.28 -4.05
N GLY A 240 22.98 -4.26 -4.69
CA GLY A 240 23.93 -5.16 -4.02
C GLY A 240 23.26 -6.25 -3.16
N HIS A 241 22.01 -6.59 -3.44
CA HIS A 241 21.30 -7.66 -2.71
C HIS A 241 22.01 -9.02 -2.79
N ASP A 242 22.20 -9.65 -1.64
CA ASP A 242 22.64 -11.04 -1.51
C ASP A 242 21.43 -11.91 -1.15
N PRO A 243 21.18 -13.04 -1.85
CA PRO A 243 20.16 -14.01 -1.43
C PRO A 243 20.25 -14.46 0.04
N ALA A 244 21.43 -14.36 0.68
CA ALA A 244 21.63 -14.63 2.10
C ALA A 244 21.00 -13.58 3.03
N ASP A 245 20.64 -12.39 2.53
CA ASP A 245 19.97 -11.32 3.29
C ASP A 245 18.54 -11.68 3.73
N GLY A 246 18.01 -12.84 3.31
CA GLY A 246 16.65 -13.25 3.62
C GLY A 246 15.61 -12.33 2.97
N CYS A 247 14.66 -11.83 3.75
CA CYS A 247 13.60 -10.95 3.23
C CYS A 247 14.00 -9.48 3.40
N LYS A 248 14.56 -8.90 2.32
CA LYS A 248 15.01 -7.51 2.27
C LYS A 248 14.66 -6.85 0.94
N PHE A 249 13.99 -5.70 0.97
CA PHE A 249 13.60 -4.98 -0.25
C PHE A 249 13.43 -3.48 -0.04
N ASP A 250 13.54 -2.75 -1.14
CA ASP A 250 13.27 -1.33 -1.23
C ASP A 250 11.81 -1.11 -1.60
N ALA A 251 11.13 -0.23 -0.86
CA ALA A 251 9.75 0.16 -1.07
C ALA A 251 9.68 1.63 -1.50
N THR A 252 9.03 1.89 -2.65
CA THR A 252 8.91 3.23 -3.24
C THR A 252 7.46 3.50 -3.64
N LEU A 253 6.93 4.66 -3.23
CA LEU A 253 5.64 5.14 -3.71
C LEU A 253 5.78 5.61 -5.16
N THR A 254 5.15 4.91 -6.10
CA THR A 254 5.09 5.31 -7.53
C THR A 254 3.89 6.19 -7.82
N LYS A 255 2.86 6.10 -6.96
CA LYS A 255 1.69 6.97 -6.96
C LYS A 255 1.31 7.29 -5.52
N SER A 256 0.97 8.54 -5.25
CA SER A 256 0.33 8.96 -4.00
C SER A 256 -0.50 10.21 -4.23
N ARG A 257 -1.75 10.20 -3.78
CA ARG A 257 -2.65 11.37 -3.82
C ARG A 257 -2.58 12.22 -2.54
N SER A 258 -2.19 11.61 -1.42
CA SER A 258 -2.29 12.21 -0.09
C SER A 258 -0.94 12.52 0.57
N LEU A 259 0.13 11.81 0.21
CA LEU A 259 1.45 12.02 0.82
C LEU A 259 2.36 12.87 -0.03
N THR A 260 3.10 13.77 0.62
CA THR A 260 4.17 14.56 0.01
C THR A 260 5.37 14.65 0.97
N GLY A 261 6.54 15.04 0.43
CA GLY A 261 7.71 15.33 1.26
C GLY A 261 8.35 14.10 1.91
N ALA A 262 8.64 14.18 3.21
CA ALA A 262 9.39 13.14 3.94
C ALA A 262 8.60 11.84 4.14
N GLU A 263 7.27 11.92 4.23
CA GLU A 263 6.37 10.76 4.38
C GLU A 263 6.30 9.92 3.10
N ALA A 264 6.63 10.52 1.95
CA ALA A 264 6.72 9.83 0.67
C ALA A 264 8.13 9.30 0.36
N ALA A 265 9.07 9.37 1.32
CA ALA A 265 10.44 8.94 1.10
C ALA A 265 10.53 7.40 0.94
N PRO A 266 11.32 6.90 -0.03
CA PRO A 266 11.59 5.48 -0.14
C PRO A 266 12.27 4.93 1.13
N PHE A 267 11.93 3.69 1.46
CA PHE A 267 12.50 2.99 2.62
C PHE A 267 12.91 1.56 2.25
N THR A 268 13.82 1.00 3.02
CA THR A 268 14.20 -0.42 2.94
C THR A 268 13.51 -1.16 4.07
N PHE A 269 12.81 -2.24 3.75
CA PHE A 269 12.19 -3.16 4.70
C PHE A 269 13.03 -4.44 4.78
N GLU A 270 13.19 -4.95 6.00
CA GLU A 270 13.96 -6.17 6.27
C GLU A 270 13.30 -6.98 7.39
N ILE A 271 13.22 -8.30 7.22
CA ILE A 271 12.90 -9.21 8.32
C ILE A 271 14.20 -9.58 9.05
N THR A 272 14.22 -9.36 10.35
CA THR A 272 15.39 -9.59 11.21
C THR A 272 15.01 -10.44 12.42
N GLU A 273 16.00 -10.92 13.16
CA GLU A 273 15.77 -11.56 14.45
C GLU A 273 15.47 -10.51 15.53
N HIS A 274 14.48 -10.80 16.37
CA HIS A 274 14.17 -9.98 17.54
C HIS A 274 15.14 -10.31 18.69
N GLU A 275 15.55 -9.31 19.47
CA GLU A 275 16.51 -9.49 20.59
C GLU A 275 16.05 -10.54 21.62
N ASN A 276 14.74 -10.60 21.87
CA ASN A 276 14.11 -11.60 22.76
C ASN A 276 13.78 -12.95 22.08
N GLY A 277 14.35 -13.21 20.90
CA GLY A 277 14.08 -14.39 20.09
C GLY A 277 12.82 -14.28 19.23
N GLY A 278 12.80 -14.99 18.11
CA GLY A 278 11.77 -14.89 17.07
C GLY A 278 12.12 -13.85 16.00
N LEU A 279 11.16 -13.51 15.15
CA LEU A 279 11.34 -12.57 14.04
C LEU A 279 10.72 -11.21 14.37
N THR A 280 11.28 -10.16 13.78
CA THR A 280 10.72 -8.80 13.73
C THR A 280 11.01 -8.20 12.34
N TRP A 281 10.60 -6.95 12.13
CA TRP A 281 10.98 -6.18 10.95
C TRP A 281 11.73 -4.91 11.33
N ALA A 282 12.63 -4.49 10.44
CA ALA A 282 13.31 -3.20 10.48
C ALA A 282 12.93 -2.39 9.24
N VAL A 283 12.85 -1.06 9.41
CA VAL A 283 12.65 -0.12 8.31
C VAL A 283 13.70 0.97 8.36
N THR A 284 14.46 1.13 7.28
CA THR A 284 15.54 2.11 7.16
C THR A 284 15.22 3.15 6.09
N ASN A 285 15.41 4.42 6.38
CA ASN A 285 15.22 5.48 5.39
C ASN A 285 16.34 5.41 4.33
N GLN A 286 15.98 5.25 3.05
CA GLN A 286 16.99 5.14 2.00
C GLN A 286 17.79 6.42 1.81
N ARG A 287 17.23 7.61 2.08
CA ARG A 287 18.00 8.86 1.96
C ARG A 287 19.09 8.97 3.01
N GLU A 288 18.87 8.41 4.19
CA GLU A 288 19.86 8.36 5.26
C GLU A 288 20.91 7.31 4.94
N SER A 289 20.48 6.08 4.63
CA SER A 289 21.36 4.99 4.20
C SER A 289 22.25 5.39 3.01
N ARG A 290 21.70 5.99 1.95
CA ARG A 290 22.50 6.45 0.80
C ARG A 290 23.53 7.50 1.18
N LYS A 291 23.22 8.43 2.09
CA LYS A 291 24.20 9.42 2.56
C LYS A 291 25.34 8.73 3.30
N GLU A 292 25.02 7.79 4.18
CA GLU A 292 26.01 7.05 4.95
C GLU A 292 26.92 6.22 4.04
N THR A 293 26.35 5.51 3.07
CA THR A 293 27.12 4.77 2.06
C THR A 293 27.97 5.71 1.19
N ILE A 294 27.45 6.85 0.74
CA ILE A 294 28.22 7.84 -0.01
C ILE A 294 29.40 8.37 0.83
N ILE A 295 29.17 8.68 2.11
CA ILE A 295 30.23 9.12 3.02
C ILE A 295 31.27 8.01 3.18
N ALA A 296 30.83 6.76 3.32
CA ALA A 296 31.73 5.62 3.44
C ALA A 296 32.58 5.40 2.19
N LEU A 297 31.97 5.44 0.99
CA LEU A 297 32.67 5.32 -0.29
C LEU A 297 33.68 6.48 -0.50
N LEU A 298 33.27 7.72 -0.20
CA LEU A 298 34.16 8.89 -0.27
C LEU A 298 35.32 8.77 0.72
N GLY A 299 35.07 8.32 1.95
CA GLY A 299 36.07 8.14 2.98
C GLY A 299 37.09 7.03 2.67
N ASN A 300 36.71 6.07 1.82
CA ASN A 300 37.58 5.03 1.28
C ASN A 300 38.20 5.42 -0.09
N GLY A 301 38.10 6.69 -0.49
CA GLY A 301 38.76 7.21 -1.69
C GLY A 301 38.06 6.92 -3.03
N VAL A 302 36.83 6.39 -3.01
CA VAL A 302 36.08 6.14 -4.23
C VAL A 302 35.68 7.47 -4.89
N SER A 303 35.91 7.59 -6.19
CA SER A 303 35.67 8.85 -6.91
C SER A 303 34.16 9.18 -6.96
N GLN A 304 33.80 10.46 -6.89
CA GLN A 304 32.39 10.89 -7.00
C GLN A 304 31.71 10.38 -8.27
N LYS A 305 32.46 10.26 -9.38
CA LYS A 305 31.94 9.71 -10.64
C LYS A 305 31.56 8.24 -10.46
N THR A 306 32.47 7.43 -9.93
CA THR A 306 32.22 6.02 -9.63
C THR A 306 31.05 5.86 -8.67
N ILE A 307 30.93 6.72 -7.65
CA ILE A 307 29.78 6.69 -6.72
C ILE A 307 28.45 6.97 -7.44
N CYS A 308 28.42 7.92 -8.38
CA CYS A 308 27.21 8.17 -9.18
C CYS A 308 26.80 6.92 -9.96
N ASP A 309 27.78 6.25 -10.58
CA ASP A 309 27.57 5.06 -11.39
C ASP A 309 27.11 3.86 -10.52
N LEU A 310 27.76 3.63 -9.36
CA LEU A 310 27.45 2.52 -8.44
C LEU A 310 26.09 2.68 -7.76
N MET A 311 25.74 3.90 -7.34
CA MET A 311 24.55 4.16 -6.53
C MET A 311 23.35 4.65 -7.34
N GLY A 312 23.52 4.90 -8.65
CA GLY A 312 22.49 5.44 -9.52
C GLY A 312 21.98 6.83 -9.09
N VAL A 313 22.87 7.67 -8.54
CA VAL A 313 22.53 9.01 -8.02
C VAL A 313 23.20 10.11 -8.84
N ASP A 314 22.60 11.31 -8.84
CA ASP A 314 23.17 12.44 -9.56
C ASP A 314 24.40 13.04 -8.84
N LYS A 315 25.28 13.67 -9.63
CA LYS A 315 26.51 14.31 -9.15
C LYS A 315 26.24 15.42 -8.12
N ALA A 316 25.13 16.14 -8.23
CA ALA A 316 24.80 17.21 -7.29
C ALA A 316 24.41 16.66 -5.91
N TYR A 317 23.79 15.49 -5.84
CA TYR A 317 23.50 14.78 -4.59
C TYR A 317 24.78 14.30 -3.90
N VAL A 318 25.70 13.67 -4.64
CA VAL A 318 27.01 13.24 -4.11
C VAL A 318 27.82 14.44 -3.62
N SER A 319 27.87 15.51 -4.41
CA SER A 319 28.60 16.74 -4.07
C SER A 319 28.06 17.40 -2.80
N ARG A 320 26.73 17.55 -2.67
CA ARG A 320 26.09 18.09 -1.45
C ARG A 320 26.38 17.23 -0.22
N THR A 321 26.35 15.90 -0.37
CA THR A 321 26.65 14.97 0.71
C THR A 321 28.11 15.11 1.16
N ARG A 322 29.06 15.17 0.22
CA ARG A 322 30.48 15.42 0.49
C ARG A 322 30.67 16.73 1.26
N THR A 323 30.11 17.84 0.78
CA THR A 323 30.24 19.15 1.44
C THR A 323 29.67 19.13 2.86
N THR A 324 28.53 18.47 3.07
CA THR A 324 27.92 18.33 4.39
C THR A 324 28.81 17.51 5.34
N ALA A 325 29.36 16.39 4.85
CA ALA A 325 30.24 15.53 5.64
C ALA A 325 31.57 16.21 6.02
N ILE A 326 32.14 17.04 5.13
CA ILE A 326 33.32 17.87 5.44
C ILE A 326 32.97 18.88 6.54
N LYS A 327 31.83 19.58 6.43
CA LYS A 327 31.36 20.53 7.46
C LYS A 327 31.12 19.87 8.82
N GLN A 328 30.71 18.61 8.82
CA GLN A 328 30.49 17.82 10.02
C GLN A 328 31.78 17.15 10.55
N ASN A 329 32.93 17.44 9.93
CA ASN A 329 34.23 16.88 10.28
C ASN A 329 34.26 15.34 10.21
N LEU A 330 33.50 14.75 9.27
CA LEU A 330 33.45 13.30 9.00
C LEU A 330 34.43 12.91 7.89
N LEU A 331 34.63 13.80 6.91
CA LEU A 331 35.63 13.64 5.85
C LEU A 331 36.68 14.74 5.96
N SER A 332 37.89 14.45 5.47
CA SER A 332 38.98 15.44 5.35
C SER A 332 38.59 16.59 4.41
N ASP A 333 39.37 17.67 4.39
CA ASP A 333 39.08 18.83 3.51
C ASP A 333 39.07 18.46 2.02
N SER A 334 39.83 17.43 1.62
CA SER A 334 39.79 16.86 0.27
C SER A 334 38.53 16.02 0.02
N GLY A 335 37.79 15.66 1.06
CA GLY A 335 36.57 14.85 1.02
C GLY A 335 36.78 13.45 0.43
N ALA A 336 38.02 12.94 0.44
CA ALA A 336 38.43 11.68 -0.16
C ALA A 336 39.07 10.71 0.87
N SER A 337 39.05 11.09 2.15
CA SER A 337 39.48 10.25 3.27
C SER A 337 38.68 10.61 4.52
N PHE A 338 38.57 9.66 5.46
CA PHE A 338 37.95 9.93 6.75
C PHE A 338 38.82 10.81 7.66
N THR A 339 38.16 11.57 8.52
CA THR A 339 38.75 12.05 9.77
C THR A 339 38.71 10.94 10.83
N ALA A 340 39.30 11.17 12.01
CA ALA A 340 39.16 10.21 13.13
C ALA A 340 37.68 9.96 13.51
N ILE A 341 36.84 10.99 13.49
CA ILE A 341 35.40 10.89 13.80
C ILE A 341 34.67 10.12 12.71
N GLY A 342 34.93 10.44 11.44
CA GLY A 342 34.28 9.75 10.32
C GLY A 342 34.67 8.28 10.24
N SER A 343 35.94 7.96 10.51
CA SER A 343 36.42 6.58 10.53
C SER A 343 35.67 5.78 11.60
N LEU A 344 35.56 6.29 12.82
CA LEU A 344 34.85 5.62 13.91
C LEU A 344 33.36 5.36 13.61
N LYS A 345 32.74 6.23 12.80
CA LYS A 345 31.32 6.14 12.47
C LYS A 345 31.01 5.30 11.22
N TYR A 346 31.90 5.31 10.23
CA TYR A 346 31.59 4.77 8.90
C TYR A 346 32.58 3.73 8.38
N SER A 347 33.65 3.40 9.11
CA SER A 347 34.61 2.37 8.67
C SER A 347 34.05 0.95 8.70
N SER A 348 32.99 0.71 9.47
CA SER A 348 32.31 -0.60 9.55
C SER A 348 31.20 -0.76 8.52
N VAL A 349 30.94 0.25 7.70
CA VAL A 349 29.99 0.14 6.59
C VAL A 349 30.64 -0.75 5.53
N ASP A 350 30.03 -1.91 5.27
CA ASP A 350 30.47 -2.81 4.21
C ASP A 350 30.25 -2.16 2.83
N ILE A 351 31.35 -1.67 2.26
CA ILE A 351 31.40 -1.05 0.94
C ILE A 351 31.74 -2.05 -0.17
N GLU A 352 32.23 -3.24 0.16
CA GLU A 352 32.69 -4.23 -0.83
C GLU A 352 31.53 -4.70 -1.70
N LYS A 353 30.34 -4.85 -1.10
CA LYS A 353 29.09 -5.16 -1.82
C LYS A 353 28.68 -4.15 -2.90
N TYR A 354 29.26 -2.94 -2.88
CA TYR A 354 29.01 -1.90 -3.89
C TYR A 354 30.13 -1.78 -4.91
N ILE A 355 31.36 -2.09 -4.54
CA ILE A 355 32.54 -1.83 -5.38
C ILE A 355 32.87 -3.01 -6.29
N GLY A 356 32.46 -4.22 -5.89
CA GLY A 356 32.72 -5.46 -6.65
C GLY A 356 34.11 -6.02 -6.40
#